data_AF-A0A1B8DGN9-F1
#
_entry.id   AF-A0A1B8DGN9-F1
#
_cell.length_a   1.000
_cell.length_b   1.000
_cell.length_c   1.000
_cell.angle_alpha   90.00
_cell.angle_beta   90.00
_cell.angle_gamma   90.00
#
_symmetry.space_group_name_H-M   'P 1'
#
loop_
_entity.id
_entity.type
_entity.pdbx_description
1 polymer ?
#
loop_
_entity_poly.entity_id
_entity_poly.type
_entity_poly.pdbx_seq_one_letter_code
_entity_poly.pdbx_strand_id
1 'polypeptide(L)'
;MFAKEFGVDEVPCTHPGHDSFSLERPFINQRFDFVICDGQLTANSSVAAHPTWRDISHLLHKIEALDTMELLYLFSQFSDIEVFKPLRKHAIRSTFYLIAKNVQPSVESARVAVIAWKKAWWNATFGGEQGVGAQRLDKDDKYAQAIIDSFGDRLTTLARPVWKIQADALSSRTNFTQ
;
A
#
# COMPACT_ATOMS: atom_id res chain seq x y z
N MET A 1 0.49 16.69 -9.50
CA MET A 1 0.89 15.27 -9.35
C MET A 1 1.67 14.82 -10.59
N PHE A 2 2.76 14.04 -10.46
CA PHE A 2 3.59 13.62 -11.60
C PHE A 2 2.95 12.45 -12.39
N ALA A 3 1.99 12.74 -13.28
CA ALA A 3 1.20 11.73 -14.00
C ALA A 3 2.07 10.74 -14.79
N LYS A 4 3.20 11.20 -15.33
CA LYS A 4 4.11 10.35 -16.12
C LYS A 4 4.85 9.30 -15.30
N GLU A 5 5.02 9.50 -13.99
CA GLU A 5 5.53 8.45 -13.10
C GLU A 5 4.52 7.28 -12.93
N PHE A 6 3.23 7.59 -13.07
CA PHE A 6 2.15 6.61 -13.06
C PHE A 6 1.87 6.00 -14.45
N GLY A 7 2.68 6.32 -15.46
CA GLY A 7 2.55 5.76 -16.81
C GLY A 7 1.53 6.47 -17.70
N VAL A 8 1.22 7.73 -17.41
CA VAL A 8 0.36 8.57 -18.26
C VAL A 8 1.23 9.51 -19.08
N ASP A 9 1.20 9.33 -20.40
CA ASP A 9 1.91 10.20 -21.33
C ASP A 9 1.14 11.48 -21.63
N GLU A 10 -0.20 11.43 -21.59
CA GLU A 10 -1.08 12.57 -21.86
C GLU A 10 -2.25 12.60 -20.87
N VAL A 11 -2.45 13.76 -20.24
CA VAL A 11 -3.55 13.98 -19.29
C VAL A 11 -4.78 14.45 -20.08
N PRO A 12 -5.98 13.86 -19.89
CA PRO A 12 -7.17 14.30 -20.60
C PRO A 12 -7.49 15.79 -20.37
N CYS A 13 -7.69 16.56 -21.45
CA CYS A 13 -8.06 17.99 -21.36
C CYS A 13 -9.42 18.22 -20.70
N THR A 14 -10.26 17.19 -20.66
CA THR A 14 -11.58 17.23 -20.01
C THR A 14 -11.52 17.04 -18.50
N HIS A 15 -10.36 16.66 -17.94
CA HIS A 15 -10.22 16.42 -16.51
C HIS A 15 -10.16 17.76 -15.74
N PRO A 16 -10.96 17.97 -14.68
CA PRO A 16 -11.05 19.27 -13.98
C PRO A 16 -9.73 19.73 -13.35
N GLY A 17 -8.83 18.78 -13.06
CA GLY A 17 -7.49 19.05 -12.55
C GLY A 17 -6.38 18.97 -13.60
N HIS A 18 -6.66 19.06 -14.91
CA HIS A 18 -5.67 18.89 -15.99
C HIS A 18 -4.35 19.64 -15.71
N ASP A 19 -4.44 20.94 -15.42
CA ASP A 19 -3.28 21.81 -15.19
C ASP A 19 -2.50 21.50 -13.90
N SER A 20 -3.07 20.69 -12.99
CA SER A 20 -2.42 20.28 -11.74
C SER A 20 -1.47 19.09 -11.90
N PHE A 21 -1.48 18.45 -13.08
CA PHE A 21 -0.59 17.33 -13.39
C PHE A 21 0.68 17.80 -14.10
N SER A 22 1.80 17.17 -13.74
CA SER A 22 3.08 17.34 -14.42
C SER A 22 3.43 16.05 -15.15
N LEU A 23 3.97 16.20 -16.36
CA LEU A 23 4.50 15.09 -17.16
C LEU A 23 6.00 14.86 -16.93
N GLU A 24 6.60 15.57 -15.96
CA GLU A 24 7.97 15.33 -15.55
C GLU A 24 8.11 13.97 -14.83
N ARG A 25 9.30 13.39 -14.95
CA ARG A 25 9.70 12.17 -14.22
C ARG A 25 10.94 12.47 -13.39
N PRO A 26 10.82 13.23 -12.29
CA PRO A 26 11.97 13.70 -11.53
C PRO A 26 12.78 12.56 -10.90
N PHE A 27 12.18 11.39 -10.72
CA PHE A 27 12.84 10.24 -10.10
C PHE A 27 13.41 9.25 -11.12
N ILE A 28 13.26 9.52 -12.43
CA ILE A 28 13.88 8.71 -13.46
C ILE A 28 15.39 8.65 -13.26
N ASN A 29 15.93 7.42 -13.29
CA ASN A 29 17.34 7.13 -13.03
C ASN A 29 17.86 7.46 -11.62
N GLN A 30 16.99 7.86 -10.69
CA GLN A 30 17.35 8.00 -9.29
C GLN A 30 17.32 6.64 -8.59
N ARG A 31 18.20 6.48 -7.61
CA ARG A 31 18.26 5.31 -6.74
C ARG A 31 18.13 5.76 -5.30
N PHE A 32 17.38 5.02 -4.53
CA PHE A 32 17.18 5.30 -3.13
C PHE A 32 17.34 4.02 -2.33
N ASP A 33 18.09 4.11 -1.24
CA ASP A 33 18.24 2.99 -0.31
C ASP A 33 16.97 2.78 0.52
N PHE A 34 16.24 3.86 0.83
CA PHE A 34 15.07 3.82 1.69
C PHE A 34 13.96 4.76 1.20
N VAL A 35 12.72 4.28 1.20
CA VAL A 35 11.53 5.06 0.85
C VAL A 35 10.53 5.03 2.01
N ILE A 36 9.99 6.20 2.37
CA ILE A 36 8.90 6.32 3.35
C ILE A 36 7.63 6.75 2.62
N CYS A 37 6.59 5.95 2.77
CA CYS A 37 5.25 6.19 2.28
C CYS A 37 4.31 6.41 3.46
N ASP A 38 3.89 7.66 3.67
CA ASP A 38 2.85 8.01 4.65
C ASP A 38 1.63 8.54 3.89
N GLY A 39 0.60 7.71 3.76
CA GLY A 39 -0.61 8.03 3.02
C GLY A 39 -1.85 7.74 3.85
N GLN A 40 -2.57 8.79 4.27
CA GLN A 40 -3.94 8.62 4.75
C GLN A 40 -4.87 8.21 3.59
N LEU A 41 -5.73 7.24 3.87
CA LEU A 41 -6.61 6.52 2.93
C LEU A 41 -7.37 7.41 1.92
N THR A 42 -6.89 7.42 0.68
CA THR A 42 -7.69 7.21 -0.55
C THR A 42 -6.71 6.67 -1.57
N ALA A 43 -6.87 5.41 -2.01
CA ALA A 43 -6.15 4.73 -3.10
C ALA A 43 -4.92 5.45 -3.70
N ASN A 44 -3.87 5.67 -2.91
CA ASN A 44 -2.67 6.38 -3.33
C ASN A 44 -1.48 5.42 -3.18
N SER A 45 -1.32 4.58 -4.18
CA SER A 45 -0.09 3.86 -4.44
C SER A 45 0.93 4.83 -5.02
N SER A 46 1.66 5.59 -4.19
CA SER A 46 2.92 6.21 -4.60
C SER A 46 3.98 5.12 -4.76
N VAL A 47 3.83 4.31 -5.79
CA VAL A 47 4.88 3.40 -6.25
C VAL A 47 5.20 3.76 -7.70
N ALA A 48 6.07 4.75 -7.85
CA ALA A 48 6.85 4.87 -9.07
C ALA A 48 7.72 3.61 -9.16
N ALA A 49 7.51 2.83 -10.22
CA ALA A 49 8.30 1.65 -10.48
C ALA A 49 9.71 2.06 -10.87
N HIS A 50 10.66 1.98 -9.93
CA HIS A 50 12.08 2.10 -10.22
C HIS A 50 12.83 0.82 -9.88
N PRO A 51 13.95 0.57 -10.58
CA PRO A 51 14.52 -0.76 -10.70
C PRO A 51 15.42 -1.18 -9.54
N THR A 52 15.57 -0.39 -8.47
CA THR A 52 16.58 -0.69 -7.43
C THR A 52 16.25 -0.17 -6.01
N TRP A 53 14.98 -0.18 -5.58
CA TRP A 53 14.66 0.10 -4.18
C TRP A 53 15.22 -1.01 -3.28
N ARG A 54 15.82 -0.65 -2.14
CA ARG A 54 16.21 -1.66 -1.14
C ARG A 54 15.11 -1.84 -0.11
N ASP A 55 14.77 -0.78 0.60
CA ASP A 55 13.81 -0.85 1.71
C ASP A 55 12.68 0.18 1.57
N ILE A 56 11.46 -0.20 1.97
CA ILE A 56 10.28 0.67 1.96
C ILE A 56 9.50 0.56 3.27
N SER A 57 9.10 1.70 3.84
CA SER A 57 8.19 1.79 4.98
C SER A 57 6.83 2.37 4.54
N HIS A 58 5.72 1.68 4.80
CA HIS A 58 4.36 2.12 4.46
C HIS A 58 3.46 2.16 5.70
N LEU A 59 2.81 3.30 5.96
CA LEU A 59 1.78 3.38 6.99
C LEU A 59 0.49 2.70 6.50
N LEU A 60 0.02 1.68 7.23
CA LEU A 60 -1.20 0.93 6.95
C LEU A 60 -2.13 0.94 8.16
N HIS A 61 -3.39 0.55 7.93
CA HIS A 61 -4.44 0.47 8.95
C HIS A 61 -5.06 -0.92 8.95
N LYS A 62 -5.49 -1.40 10.12
CA LYS A 62 -6.29 -2.63 10.26
C LYS A 62 -5.63 -3.82 9.55
N ILE A 63 -4.64 -4.42 10.19
CA ILE A 63 -3.86 -5.52 9.60
C ILE A 63 -4.72 -6.72 9.16
N GLU A 64 -5.90 -6.88 9.77
CA GLU A 64 -6.91 -7.89 9.46
C GLU A 64 -7.81 -7.56 8.25
N ALA A 65 -7.78 -6.32 7.73
CA ALA A 65 -8.59 -5.95 6.58
C ALA A 65 -8.08 -6.67 5.32
N LEU A 66 -8.99 -7.19 4.49
CA LEU A 66 -8.65 -7.95 3.28
C LEU A 66 -7.67 -7.21 2.36
N ASP A 67 -7.92 -5.92 2.09
CA ASP A 67 -7.04 -5.10 1.25
C ASP A 67 -5.62 -4.97 1.83
N THR A 68 -5.52 -4.91 3.16
CA THR A 68 -4.24 -4.83 3.86
C THR A 68 -3.52 -6.17 3.86
N MET A 69 -4.24 -7.27 4.08
CA MET A 69 -3.70 -8.63 3.98
C MET A 69 -3.18 -8.92 2.57
N GLU A 70 -3.94 -8.57 1.53
CA GLU A 70 -3.52 -8.72 0.14
C GLU A 70 -2.26 -7.90 -0.15
N LEU A 71 -2.19 -6.66 0.34
CA LEU A 71 -1.01 -5.83 0.16
C LEU A 71 0.23 -6.45 0.83
N LEU A 72 0.10 -6.94 2.07
CA LEU A 72 1.17 -7.65 2.76
C LEU A 72 1.59 -8.91 2.00
N TYR A 73 0.63 -9.70 1.53
CA TYR A 73 0.88 -10.89 0.74
C TYR A 73 1.63 -10.54 -0.55
N LEU A 74 1.18 -9.51 -1.29
CA LEU A 74 1.80 -9.06 -2.52
C LEU A 74 3.26 -8.61 -2.30
N PHE A 75 3.52 -7.79 -1.29
CA PHE A 75 4.89 -7.40 -0.95
C PHE A 75 5.76 -8.59 -0.55
N SER A 76 5.21 -9.61 0.12
CA SER A 76 5.96 -10.83 0.46
C SER A 76 6.44 -11.62 -0.77
N GLN A 77 5.82 -11.40 -1.95
CA GLN A 77 6.22 -12.08 -3.19
C GLN A 77 7.48 -11.48 -3.84
N PHE A 78 7.97 -10.33 -3.37
CA PHE A 78 9.13 -9.66 -3.95
C PHE A 78 9.98 -8.90 -2.93
N SER A 79 9.76 -9.10 -1.63
CA SER A 79 10.52 -8.48 -0.56
C SER A 79 10.42 -9.28 0.74
N ASP A 80 11.39 -9.07 1.63
CA ASP A 80 11.32 -9.56 3.00
C ASP A 80 10.47 -8.59 3.83
N ILE A 81 9.32 -9.06 4.34
CA ILE A 81 8.39 -8.19 5.05
C ILE A 81 8.41 -8.38 6.57
N GLU A 82 8.32 -7.24 7.26
CA GLU A 82 8.10 -7.10 8.69
C GLU A 82 7.00 -6.05 8.94
N VAL A 83 6.40 -6.07 10.12
CA VAL A 83 5.46 -5.02 10.54
C VAL A 83 5.88 -4.41 11.87
N PHE A 84 5.70 -3.10 11.99
CA PHE A 84 6.08 -2.33 13.17
C PHE A 84 4.90 -1.50 13.68
N LYS A 85 4.55 -1.68 14.96
CA LYS A 85 3.58 -0.84 15.64
C LYS A 85 4.27 -0.04 16.75
N PRO A 86 4.18 1.29 16.75
CA PRO A 86 4.80 2.08 17.81
C PRO A 86 4.11 1.86 19.17
N LEU A 87 4.91 1.69 20.23
CA LEU A 87 4.43 1.40 21.59
C LEU A 87 3.78 2.59 22.31
N ARG A 88 4.12 3.82 21.91
CA ARG A 88 3.70 5.05 22.60
C ARG A 88 2.72 5.85 21.75
N LYS A 89 3.21 6.42 20.64
CA LYS A 89 2.37 7.21 19.72
C LYS A 89 1.49 6.29 18.89
N HIS A 90 0.22 6.62 18.74
CA HIS A 90 -0.75 5.86 17.96
C HIS A 90 -0.92 4.38 18.37
N ALA A 91 -0.44 3.97 19.55
CA ALA A 91 -0.56 2.59 20.02
C ALA A 91 -2.03 2.12 20.07
N ILE A 92 -2.94 3.02 20.43
CA ILE A 92 -4.40 2.76 20.47
C ILE A 92 -5.07 2.72 19.09
N ARG A 93 -4.45 3.30 18.06
CA ARG A 93 -5.02 3.35 16.70
C ARG A 93 -4.76 2.01 16.03
N SER A 94 -5.52 1.68 14.98
CA SER A 94 -5.27 0.49 14.16
C SER A 94 -4.10 0.64 13.19
N THR A 95 -3.33 1.73 13.28
CA THR A 95 -2.18 1.99 12.41
C THR A 95 -0.97 1.15 12.79
N PHE A 96 -0.20 0.79 11.77
CA PHE A 96 1.10 0.13 11.85
C PHE A 96 1.90 0.42 10.58
N TYR A 97 3.20 0.14 10.58
CA TYR A 97 4.05 0.25 9.40
C TYR A 97 4.32 -1.14 8.83
N LEU A 98 4.14 -1.32 7.52
CA LEU A 98 4.81 -2.38 6.77
C LEU A 98 6.25 -1.92 6.50
N ILE A 99 7.22 -2.78 6.80
CA ILE A 99 8.62 -2.62 6.44
C ILE A 99 8.94 -3.71 5.42
N ALA A 100 9.13 -3.33 4.16
CA ALA A 100 9.58 -4.22 3.09
C ALA A 100 11.08 -4.01 2.89
N LYS A 101 11.88 -5.06 3.03
CA LYS A 101 13.33 -5.05 2.86
C LYS A 101 13.73 -5.87 1.65
N ASN A 102 14.92 -5.60 1.11
CA ASN A 102 15.47 -6.34 -0.03
C ASN A 102 14.47 -6.42 -1.20
N VAL A 103 13.81 -5.30 -1.51
CA VAL A 103 12.80 -5.24 -2.57
C VAL A 103 13.44 -5.63 -3.92
N GLN A 104 12.80 -6.54 -4.63
CA GLN A 104 13.25 -7.07 -5.91
C GLN A 104 12.35 -6.55 -7.03
N PRO A 105 12.52 -5.31 -7.51
CA PRO A 105 11.59 -4.69 -8.46
C PRO A 105 11.62 -5.32 -9.87
N SER A 106 12.62 -6.16 -10.17
CA SER A 106 12.77 -6.82 -11.47
C SER A 106 11.98 -8.13 -11.60
N VAL A 107 11.51 -8.72 -10.51
CA VAL A 107 10.76 -9.98 -10.56
C VAL A 107 9.34 -9.75 -11.06
N GLU A 108 8.75 -10.79 -11.65
CA GLU A 108 7.45 -10.66 -12.32
C GLU A 108 6.33 -10.21 -11.37
N SER A 109 6.30 -10.73 -10.13
CA SER A 109 5.30 -10.33 -9.13
C SER A 109 5.32 -8.82 -8.85
N ALA A 110 6.51 -8.21 -8.75
CA ALA A 110 6.66 -6.76 -8.56
C ALA A 110 6.20 -5.98 -9.80
N ARG A 111 6.50 -6.46 -11.01
CA ARG A 111 6.09 -5.83 -12.27
C ARG A 111 4.57 -5.86 -12.43
N VAL A 112 3.96 -7.01 -12.19
CA VAL A 112 2.50 -7.19 -12.22
C VAL A 112 1.81 -6.28 -11.19
N ALA A 113 2.35 -6.21 -9.97
CA ALA A 113 1.84 -5.33 -8.92
C ALA A 113 1.82 -3.86 -9.38
N VAL A 114 2.93 -3.36 -9.90
CA VAL A 114 3.06 -2.00 -10.42
C VAL A 114 2.05 -1.72 -11.54
N ILE A 115 1.90 -2.64 -12.50
CA ILE A 115 0.96 -2.48 -13.61
C ILE A 115 -0.47 -2.35 -13.06
N ALA A 116 -0.85 -3.24 -12.13
CA ALA A 116 -2.15 -3.21 -11.48
C ALA A 116 -2.39 -1.90 -10.72
N TRP A 117 -1.39 -1.42 -9.97
CA TRP A 117 -1.48 -0.15 -9.23
C TRP A 117 -1.59 1.07 -10.14
N LYS A 118 -0.83 1.12 -11.24
CA LYS A 118 -0.96 2.20 -12.24
C LYS A 118 -2.34 2.22 -12.87
N LYS A 119 -2.90 1.05 -13.19
CA LYS A 119 -4.27 0.93 -13.70
C LYS A 119 -5.32 1.35 -12.66
N ALA A 120 -5.15 0.94 -11.41
CA ALA A 120 -6.05 1.35 -10.33
C ALA A 120 -6.03 2.87 -10.11
N TRP A 121 -4.84 3.48 -10.11
CA TRP A 121 -4.66 4.92 -10.01
C TRP A 121 -5.28 5.66 -11.20
N TRP A 122 -5.07 5.17 -12.43
CA TRP A 122 -5.71 5.73 -13.63
C TRP A 122 -7.23 5.72 -13.52
N ASN A 123 -7.82 4.60 -13.12
CA ASN A 123 -9.26 4.48 -12.97
C ASN A 123 -9.80 5.44 -11.90
N ALA A 124 -9.09 5.58 -10.78
CA ALA A 124 -9.48 6.48 -9.69
C ALA A 124 -9.36 7.95 -10.07
N THR A 125 -8.34 8.30 -10.85
CA THR A 125 -8.01 9.69 -11.19
C THR A 125 -8.78 10.18 -12.40
N PHE A 126 -8.86 9.37 -13.47
CA PHE A 126 -9.41 9.78 -14.76
C PHE A 126 -10.73 9.10 -15.14
N GLY A 127 -11.32 8.32 -14.23
CA GLY A 127 -12.58 7.62 -14.51
C GLY A 127 -12.41 6.27 -15.22
N GLY A 128 -11.20 5.89 -15.65
CA GLY A 128 -10.96 4.68 -16.43
C GLY A 128 -11.49 4.78 -17.87
N GLU A 129 -11.29 3.74 -18.68
CA GLU A 129 -11.72 3.74 -20.11
C GLU A 129 -13.22 4.01 -20.30
N GLN A 130 -14.04 3.63 -19.31
CA GLN A 130 -15.50 3.77 -19.34
C GLN A 130 -16.01 4.99 -18.56
N GLY A 131 -15.12 5.79 -17.95
CA GLY A 131 -15.50 6.99 -17.18
C GLY A 131 -16.25 6.71 -15.86
N VAL A 132 -16.27 5.46 -15.39
CA VAL A 132 -17.01 5.02 -14.19
C VAL A 132 -16.22 5.11 -12.88
N GLY A 133 -14.95 5.50 -12.93
CA GLY A 133 -14.06 5.56 -11.78
C GLY A 133 -13.43 4.22 -11.41
N ALA A 134 -12.65 4.22 -10.33
CA ALA A 134 -12.16 2.98 -9.74
C ALA A 134 -13.31 2.20 -9.11
N GLN A 135 -13.73 1.13 -9.77
CA GLN A 135 -14.59 0.14 -9.15
C GLN A 135 -13.79 -0.62 -8.10
N ARG A 136 -14.30 -0.68 -6.88
CA ARG A 136 -13.81 -1.65 -5.92
C ARG A 136 -14.18 -3.01 -6.51
N LEU A 137 -13.18 -3.77 -6.96
CA LEU A 137 -13.41 -5.15 -7.37
C LEU A 137 -14.16 -5.84 -6.25
N ASP A 138 -15.30 -6.43 -6.58
CA ASP A 138 -16.03 -7.25 -5.62
C ASP A 138 -15.17 -8.48 -5.36
N LYS A 139 -14.40 -8.44 -4.27
CA LYS A 139 -13.52 -9.53 -3.87
C LYS A 139 -14.41 -10.56 -3.20
N ASP A 140 -14.75 -11.59 -3.95
CA ASP A 140 -15.59 -12.66 -3.44
C ASP A 140 -14.90 -13.46 -2.33
N ASP A 141 -15.70 -14.23 -1.60
CA ASP A 141 -15.21 -15.05 -0.48
C ASP A 141 -14.16 -16.07 -0.95
N LYS A 142 -14.22 -16.52 -2.21
CA LYS A 142 -13.24 -17.47 -2.77
C LYS A 142 -11.88 -16.83 -2.90
N TYR A 143 -11.81 -15.59 -3.38
CA TYR A 143 -10.58 -14.83 -3.46
C TYR A 143 -9.99 -14.57 -2.07
N ALA A 144 -10.82 -14.15 -1.11
CA ALA A 144 -10.40 -13.94 0.26
C ALA A 144 -9.83 -15.24 0.87
N GLN A 145 -10.52 -16.37 0.67
CA GLN A 145 -10.08 -17.68 1.15
C GLN A 145 -8.74 -18.10 0.54
N ALA A 146 -8.52 -17.86 -0.75
CA ALA A 146 -7.26 -18.20 -1.41
C ALA A 146 -6.05 -17.45 -0.81
N ILE A 147 -6.23 -16.19 -0.39
CA ILE A 147 -5.18 -15.44 0.31
C ILE A 147 -4.97 -16.01 1.71
N ILE A 148 -6.05 -16.33 2.43
CA ILE A 148 -5.96 -16.92 3.77
C ILE A 148 -5.19 -18.25 3.72
N ASP A 149 -5.50 -19.10 2.74
CA ASP A 149 -4.83 -20.39 2.56
C ASP A 149 -3.34 -20.23 2.25
N SER A 150 -2.97 -19.18 1.50
CA SER A 150 -1.59 -18.95 1.07
C SER A 150 -0.75 -18.18 2.10
N PHE A 151 -1.37 -17.31 2.89
CA PHE A 151 -0.67 -16.31 3.70
C PHE A 151 -1.16 -16.17 5.14
N GLY A 152 -2.25 -16.82 5.53
CA GLY A 152 -2.91 -16.65 6.83
C GLY A 152 -2.01 -16.97 8.04
N ASP A 153 -1.20 -18.02 7.96
CA ASP A 153 -0.25 -18.36 9.03
C ASP A 153 0.81 -17.27 9.18
N ARG A 154 1.39 -16.80 8.06
CA ARG A 154 2.38 -15.73 8.07
C ARG A 154 1.78 -14.41 8.54
N LEU A 155 0.54 -14.10 8.13
CA LEU A 155 -0.21 -12.95 8.61
C LEU A 155 -0.37 -13.01 10.12
N THR A 156 -0.72 -14.18 10.68
CA THR A 156 -0.90 -14.35 12.12
C THR A 156 0.41 -14.07 12.88
N THR A 157 1.54 -14.52 12.37
CA THR A 157 2.86 -14.21 12.93
C THR A 157 3.14 -12.71 12.93
N LEU A 158 2.86 -12.02 11.83
CA LEU A 158 3.05 -10.57 11.69
C LEU A 158 2.08 -9.77 12.58
N ALA A 159 0.81 -10.17 12.63
CA ALA A 159 -0.27 -9.42 13.26
C ALA A 159 -0.29 -9.54 14.79
N ARG A 160 0.16 -10.67 15.35
CA ARG A 160 0.17 -10.90 16.80
C ARG A 160 0.80 -9.77 17.62
N PRO A 161 2.03 -9.28 17.34
CA PRO A 161 2.60 -8.15 18.06
C PRO A 161 1.80 -6.85 17.88
N VAL A 162 1.26 -6.60 16.67
CA VAL A 162 0.44 -5.42 16.36
C VAL A 162 -0.82 -5.41 17.23
N TRP A 163 -1.57 -6.51 17.27
CA TRP A 163 -2.77 -6.64 18.08
C TRP A 163 -2.46 -6.58 19.57
N LYS A 164 -1.39 -7.23 20.04
CA LYS A 164 -0.99 -7.19 21.45
C LYS A 164 -0.73 -5.76 21.91
N ILE A 165 0.10 -5.01 21.19
CA ILE A 165 0.42 -3.62 21.53
C ILE A 165 -0.86 -2.75 21.50
N GLN A 166 -1.75 -2.97 20.54
CA GLN A 166 -3.02 -2.23 20.48
C GLN A 166 -3.94 -2.55 21.65
N ALA A 167 -4.13 -3.82 21.97
CA ALA A 167 -4.96 -4.28 23.06
C ALA A 167 -4.45 -3.75 24.40
N ASP A 168 -3.15 -3.91 24.69
CA ASP A 168 -2.51 -3.43 25.92
C ASP A 168 -2.67 -1.90 26.08
N ALA A 169 -2.55 -1.14 24.99
CA ALA A 169 -2.75 0.31 24.97
C ALA A 169 -4.22 0.73 25.17
N LEU A 170 -5.17 -0.07 24.68
CA LEU A 170 -6.60 0.18 24.86
C LEU A 170 -7.03 -0.14 26.31
N SER A 171 -6.58 -1.26 26.86
CA SER A 171 -6.87 -1.67 28.24
C SER A 171 -6.29 -0.72 29.28
N SER A 172 -5.10 -0.17 29.05
CA SER A 172 -4.50 0.81 29.96
C SER A 172 -5.23 2.16 29.95
N ARG A 173 -5.89 2.55 28.86
CA ARG A 173 -6.70 3.78 28.80
C ARG A 173 -7.96 3.72 29.67
N THR A 174 -8.62 2.57 29.72
CA THR A 174 -9.86 2.39 30.51
C THR A 174 -9.64 2.61 32.01
N ASN A 175 -8.41 2.41 32.51
CA ASN A 175 -8.05 2.63 33.92
C ASN A 175 -7.87 4.10 34.31
N PHE A 176 -7.80 5.04 33.35
CA PHE A 176 -7.71 6.49 33.63
C PHE A 176 -9.07 7.19 33.63
N THR A 177 -10.15 6.45 33.39
CA THR A 177 -11.54 6.95 33.33
C THR A 177 -12.42 6.44 34.47
N GLN A 178 -11.84 5.81 35.50
CA GLN A 178 -12.49 5.49 36.78
C GLN A 178 -11.95 6.38 37.89
#